data_AF-A0A1M6EEE2-F1
#
_entry.id   AF-A0A1M6EEE2-F1
#
_cell.length_a   1.000
_cell.length_b   1.000
_cell.length_c   1.000
_cell.angle_alpha   90.00
_cell.angle_beta   90.00
_cell.angle_gamma   90.00
#
_symmetry.space_group_name_H-M   'P 1'
#
loop_
_entity.id
_entity.type
_entity.pdbx_description
1 polymer ?
#
loop_
_entity_poly.entity_id
_entity_poly.type
_entity_poly.pdbx_seq_one_letter_code
_entity_poly.pdbx_strand_id
1 'polypeptide(L)'
;MVSRPPRLFERTILAIALIVSFYAFVLIVSGGLFYISYLIFSWARNGLLLAKVGLPCIAIGGTILWSAIPRFDRFLPPGLRLTQEKHPRVFEQIASVAQAIKQRPPKEVYLIPNVNAWVGERGGIMGIGSRRIMGIGLPLLQTLSVSEFRAVLAHEFGHYYGGDTKLTPWIYKTRTSIARTIQSLGEGILHIVFQVYGKLFLRITHAISRYQEYVADEVAARVESAHALASGLQKIHAASLAYNPFWQNEFLPALNAGYLPPYAEGFKCFMSNDNIHSAMMTSVEKELAATSPSPYDTHPPLRERLQALGSNLILEEEIPAITLLDEIPLVEKELFVALNEEAGKKLQVVHWASIGESVYLPMWKGMEKRYKSIFEGIALADIPDIAGAPREFIRKIELVENRQLPVDSGYLYAKQIIAAAISVKLAHKGWRISAMPGEAVKLTNQDNEFEPFKAINDLFEKKLTILAWQQICQQVGIYEMTL
;
A
#
# COMPACT_ATOMS: atom_id res chain seq x y z
N MET A 1 -17.99 37.58 1.22
CA MET A 1 -17.90 37.14 -0.20
C MET A 1 -16.44 37.09 -0.57
N VAL A 2 -15.84 35.90 -0.64
CA VAL A 2 -14.43 35.76 -1.03
C VAL A 2 -14.35 35.97 -2.54
N SER A 3 -13.78 37.10 -2.95
CA SER A 3 -13.43 37.40 -4.34
C SER A 3 -12.54 36.30 -4.90
N ARG A 4 -12.98 35.62 -5.96
CA ARG A 4 -12.16 34.64 -6.70
C ARG A 4 -10.84 35.30 -7.10
N PRO A 5 -9.67 34.82 -6.65
CA PRO A 5 -8.41 35.40 -7.08
C PRO A 5 -8.22 35.16 -8.60
N PRO A 6 -7.69 36.15 -9.35
CA PRO A 6 -7.53 36.09 -10.82
C PRO A 6 -6.67 34.92 -11.34
N ARG A 7 -5.91 34.23 -10.46
CA ARG A 7 -5.03 33.10 -10.81
C ARG A 7 -5.75 31.77 -11.10
N LEU A 8 -7.01 31.60 -10.71
CA LEU A 8 -7.74 30.32 -10.87
C LEU A 8 -8.21 30.08 -12.32
N PHE A 9 -8.69 31.13 -12.97
CA PHE A 9 -9.14 31.07 -14.37
C PHE A 9 -7.98 30.78 -15.31
N GLU A 10 -6.84 31.45 -15.10
CA GLU A 10 -5.60 31.21 -15.84
C GLU A 10 -5.09 29.77 -15.69
N ARG A 11 -5.16 29.22 -14.47
CA ARG A 11 -4.79 27.82 -14.19
C ARG A 11 -5.72 26.81 -14.84
N THR A 12 -7.02 27.10 -14.89
CA THR A 12 -8.03 26.27 -15.55
C THR A 12 -7.78 26.24 -17.06
N ILE A 13 -7.53 27.41 -17.67
CA ILE A 13 -7.14 27.52 -19.08
C ILE A 13 -5.84 26.75 -19.34
N LEU A 14 -4.84 26.91 -18.48
CA LEU A 14 -3.56 26.23 -18.60
C LEU A 14 -3.72 24.70 -18.52
N ALA A 15 -4.56 24.19 -17.62
CA ALA A 15 -4.85 22.76 -17.52
C ALA A 15 -5.57 22.24 -18.77
N ILE A 16 -6.56 22.97 -19.30
CA ILE A 16 -7.22 22.62 -20.57
C ILE A 16 -6.20 22.64 -21.72
N ALA A 17 -5.38 23.68 -21.82
CA ALA A 17 -4.34 23.80 -22.84
C ALA A 17 -3.34 22.64 -22.77
N LEU A 18 -2.95 22.22 -21.57
CA LEU A 18 -2.08 21.06 -21.37
C LEU A 18 -2.74 19.76 -21.83
N ILE A 19 -3.99 19.51 -21.43
CA ILE A 19 -4.74 18.33 -21.87
C ILE A 19 -4.84 18.30 -23.40
N VAL A 20 -5.23 19.41 -24.02
CA VAL A 20 -5.31 19.53 -25.49
C VAL A 20 -3.94 19.32 -26.13
N SER A 21 -2.88 19.91 -25.57
CA SER A 21 -1.52 19.76 -26.08
C SER A 21 -1.03 18.31 -26.00
N PHE A 22 -1.42 17.53 -24.99
CA PHE A 22 -1.06 16.12 -24.88
C PHE A 22 -1.68 15.30 -26.01
N TYR A 23 -2.98 15.46 -26.24
CA TYR A 23 -3.67 14.75 -27.31
C TYR A 23 -3.18 15.20 -28.70
N ALA A 24 -2.91 16.49 -28.89
CA ALA A 24 -2.28 16.99 -30.11
C ALA A 24 -0.88 16.39 -30.31
N PHE A 25 -0.06 16.34 -29.25
CA PHE A 25 1.27 15.73 -29.28
C PHE A 25 1.22 14.24 -29.66
N VAL A 26 0.30 13.48 -29.06
CA VAL A 26 0.04 12.08 -29.40
C VAL A 26 -0.33 11.91 -30.88
N LEU A 27 -1.24 12.75 -31.40
CA LEU A 27 -1.68 12.70 -32.79
C LEU A 27 -0.54 13.05 -33.76
N ILE A 28 0.28 14.06 -33.44
CA ILE A 28 1.41 14.48 -34.27
C ILE A 28 2.46 13.36 -34.36
N VAL A 29 2.86 12.79 -33.22
CA VAL A 29 3.87 11.71 -33.20
C VAL A 29 3.36 10.48 -33.93
N SER A 30 2.13 10.05 -33.66
CA SER A 30 1.54 8.87 -34.29
C SER A 30 1.33 9.08 -35.80
N GLY A 31 0.83 10.25 -36.19
CA GLY A 31 0.68 10.65 -37.60
C GLY A 31 2.01 10.71 -38.33
N GLY A 32 3.07 11.23 -37.69
CA GLY A 32 4.43 11.23 -38.24
C GLY A 32 4.98 9.83 -38.48
N LEU A 33 4.76 8.90 -37.53
CA LEU A 33 5.14 7.49 -37.69
C LEU A 33 4.40 6.83 -38.86
N PHE A 34 3.08 7.04 -38.96
CA PHE A 34 2.30 6.52 -40.09
C PHE A 34 2.73 7.12 -41.43
N TYR A 35 3.07 8.41 -41.45
CA TYR A 35 3.57 9.09 -42.64
C TYR A 35 4.92 8.54 -43.10
N ILE A 36 5.84 8.25 -42.17
CA ILE A 36 7.11 7.57 -42.48
C ILE A 36 6.84 6.20 -43.13
N SER A 37 5.94 5.40 -42.57
CA SER A 37 5.56 4.11 -43.14
C SER A 37 4.95 4.26 -44.54
N TYR A 38 4.11 5.28 -44.76
CA TYR A 38 3.53 5.59 -46.06
C TYR A 38 4.61 5.97 -47.09
N LEU A 39 5.59 6.81 -46.72
CA LEU A 39 6.68 7.20 -47.61
C LEU A 39 7.55 5.98 -48.01
N ILE A 40 7.88 5.10 -47.05
CA ILE A 40 8.64 3.87 -47.34
C ILE A 40 7.86 2.98 -48.30
N PHE A 41 6.55 2.83 -48.09
CA PHE A 41 5.68 2.03 -48.96
C PHE A 41 5.59 2.61 -50.38
N SER A 42 5.35 3.93 -50.51
CA SER A 42 5.07 4.58 -51.79
C SER A 42 6.32 4.93 -52.61
N TRP A 43 7.43 5.28 -51.98
CA TRP A 43 8.65 5.76 -52.66
C TRP A 43 9.74 4.69 -52.73
N ALA A 44 10.03 3.99 -51.62
CA ALA A 44 11.16 3.07 -51.58
C ALA A 44 10.87 1.74 -52.28
N ARG A 45 9.59 1.30 -52.32
CA ARG A 45 9.12 0.00 -52.85
C ARG A 45 9.98 -1.19 -52.40
N ASN A 46 10.63 -1.07 -51.24
CA ASN A 46 11.56 -2.05 -50.70
C ASN A 46 10.87 -2.78 -49.55
N GLY A 47 10.48 -4.03 -49.79
CA GLY A 47 9.77 -4.86 -48.82
C GLY A 47 10.54 -5.07 -47.51
N LEU A 48 11.88 -5.09 -47.57
CA LEU A 48 12.72 -5.26 -46.38
C LEU A 48 12.72 -4.01 -45.50
N LEU A 49 12.77 -2.82 -46.09
CA LEU A 49 12.66 -1.56 -45.35
C LEU A 49 11.26 -1.37 -44.77
N LEU A 50 10.22 -1.74 -45.54
CA LEU A 50 8.86 -1.73 -45.04
C LEU A 50 8.71 -2.69 -43.84
N ALA A 51 9.27 -3.90 -43.92
CA ALA A 51 9.19 -4.87 -42.83
C ALA A 51 9.98 -4.44 -41.59
N LYS A 52 11.20 -3.91 -41.76
CA LYS A 52 12.10 -3.55 -40.65
C LYS A 52 11.82 -2.18 -40.02
N VAL A 53 11.19 -1.25 -40.74
CA VAL A 53 10.97 0.13 -40.28
C VAL A 53 9.51 0.52 -40.40
N GLY A 54 8.89 0.31 -41.56
CA GLY A 54 7.50 0.71 -41.80
C GLY A 54 6.47 0.02 -40.89
N LEU A 55 6.52 -1.30 -40.75
CA LEU A 55 5.61 -2.05 -39.87
C LEU A 55 5.83 -1.72 -38.39
N PRO A 56 7.07 -1.64 -37.86
CA PRO A 56 7.31 -1.14 -36.50
C PRO A 56 6.77 0.28 -36.26
N CYS A 57 6.93 1.21 -37.21
CA CYS A 57 6.37 2.56 -37.09
C CYS A 57 4.83 2.54 -36.98
N ILE A 58 4.15 1.68 -37.75
CA ILE A 58 2.69 1.48 -37.63
C ILE A 58 2.33 0.89 -36.27
N ALA A 59 3.05 -0.15 -35.82
CA ALA A 59 2.79 -0.80 -34.54
C ALA A 59 2.99 0.17 -33.35
N ILE A 60 4.08 0.93 -33.35
CA ILE A 60 4.39 1.92 -32.32
C ILE A 60 3.37 3.06 -32.35
N GLY A 61 3.06 3.62 -33.52
CA GLY A 61 2.06 4.69 -33.66
C GLY A 61 0.67 4.24 -33.20
N GLY A 62 0.26 3.02 -33.56
CA GLY A 62 -0.99 2.41 -33.10
C GLY A 62 -1.02 2.19 -31.59
N THR A 63 0.10 1.74 -31.00
CA THR A 63 0.24 1.54 -29.55
C THR A 63 0.13 2.87 -28.80
N ILE A 64 0.79 3.94 -29.27
CA ILE A 64 0.71 5.27 -28.67
C ILE A 64 -0.74 5.79 -28.67
N LEU A 65 -1.44 5.70 -29.81
CA LEU A 65 -2.85 6.10 -29.91
C LEU A 65 -3.73 5.29 -28.96
N TRP A 66 -3.58 3.96 -28.98
CA TRP A 66 -4.34 3.06 -28.13
C TRP A 66 -4.12 3.34 -26.62
N SER A 67 -2.88 3.59 -26.22
CA SER A 67 -2.53 3.91 -24.83
C SER A 67 -3.05 5.28 -24.39
N ALA A 68 -3.10 6.26 -25.30
CA ALA A 68 -3.56 7.61 -25.00
C ALA A 68 -5.08 7.73 -24.81
N ILE A 69 -5.87 6.85 -25.46
CA ILE A 69 -7.34 6.84 -25.33
C ILE A 69 -7.74 6.66 -23.85
N PRO A 70 -8.57 7.56 -23.28
CA PRO A 70 -9.13 7.39 -21.95
C PRO A 70 -9.94 6.09 -21.89
N ARG A 71 -9.55 5.16 -21.02
CA ARG A 71 -10.32 3.92 -20.85
C ARG A 71 -11.60 4.20 -20.07
N PHE A 72 -12.68 3.52 -20.47
CA PHE A 72 -13.87 3.43 -19.65
C PHE A 72 -13.55 2.67 -18.39
N ASP A 73 -13.77 3.31 -17.25
CA ASP A 73 -13.53 2.71 -15.96
C ASP A 73 -14.75 1.84 -15.62
N ARG A 74 -14.61 0.52 -15.79
CA ARG A 74 -15.66 -0.41 -15.37
C ARG A 74 -15.69 -0.37 -13.86
N PHE A 75 -16.81 0.07 -13.30
CA PHE A 75 -16.97 0.09 -11.86
C PHE A 75 -17.00 -1.35 -11.34
N LEU A 76 -15.92 -1.74 -10.66
CA LEU A 76 -15.85 -2.93 -9.85
C LEU A 76 -16.01 -2.49 -8.39
N PRO A 77 -16.95 -3.09 -7.62
CA PRO A 77 -17.08 -2.82 -6.20
C PRO A 77 -15.72 -2.97 -5.51
N PRO A 78 -15.21 -1.93 -4.83
CA PRO A 78 -13.87 -1.95 -4.26
C PRO A 78 -13.77 -2.74 -2.95
N GLY A 79 -14.90 -3.24 -2.44
CA GLY A 79 -15.00 -3.98 -1.18
C GLY A 79 -16.46 -4.18 -0.76
N LEU A 80 -16.71 -4.30 0.55
CA LEU A 80 -18.04 -4.54 1.10
C LEU A 80 -18.92 -3.29 0.99
N ARG A 81 -20.09 -3.41 0.36
CA ARG A 81 -21.07 -2.32 0.36
C ARG A 81 -21.73 -2.20 1.73
N LEU A 82 -21.59 -1.03 2.36
CA LEU A 82 -22.28 -0.69 3.60
C LEU A 82 -23.69 -0.18 3.29
N THR A 83 -24.60 -0.42 4.24
CA THR A 83 -26.00 0.01 4.17
C THR A 83 -26.35 0.81 5.42
N GLN A 84 -27.26 1.77 5.27
CA GLN A 84 -27.65 2.65 6.37
C GLN A 84 -28.37 1.88 7.48
N GLU A 85 -29.09 0.81 7.11
CA GLU A 85 -29.81 -0.05 8.03
C GLU A 85 -28.85 -0.84 8.94
N LYS A 86 -27.74 -1.34 8.40
CA LYS A 86 -26.74 -2.10 9.18
C LYS A 86 -25.75 -1.22 9.93
N HIS A 87 -25.42 -0.02 9.40
CA HIS A 87 -24.35 0.84 9.96
C HIS A 87 -24.79 2.30 10.08
N PRO A 88 -25.87 2.61 10.82
CA PRO A 88 -26.48 3.94 10.85
C PRO A 88 -25.50 5.03 11.32
N ARG A 89 -24.61 4.71 12.27
CA ARG A 89 -23.64 5.65 12.85
C ARG A 89 -22.63 6.16 11.82
N VAL A 90 -22.14 5.30 10.91
CA VAL A 90 -21.27 5.71 9.80
C VAL A 90 -22.00 6.68 8.87
N PHE A 91 -23.24 6.33 8.48
CA PHE A 91 -24.03 7.15 7.57
C PHE A 91 -24.44 8.50 8.18
N GLU A 92 -24.67 8.55 9.49
CA GLU A 92 -24.93 9.79 10.22
C GLU A 92 -23.74 10.76 10.14
N GLN A 93 -22.51 10.27 10.39
CA GLN A 93 -21.31 11.10 10.26
C GLN A 93 -21.13 11.61 8.83
N ILE A 94 -21.30 10.73 7.82
CA ILE A 94 -21.20 11.11 6.40
C ILE A 94 -22.25 12.16 6.04
N ALA A 95 -23.50 11.98 6.46
CA ALA A 95 -24.59 12.90 6.17
C ALA A 95 -24.38 14.26 6.84
N SER A 96 -23.95 14.27 8.11
CA SER A 96 -23.65 15.47 8.88
C SER A 96 -22.55 16.31 8.20
N VAL A 97 -21.42 15.68 7.86
CA VAL A 97 -20.31 16.37 7.18
C VAL A 97 -20.73 16.86 5.78
N ALA A 98 -21.44 16.03 5.00
CA ALA A 98 -21.94 16.43 3.68
C ALA A 98 -22.90 17.64 3.78
N GLN A 99 -23.76 17.68 4.79
CA GLN A 99 -24.66 18.80 5.06
C GLN A 99 -23.89 20.07 5.44
N ALA A 100 -22.89 19.98 6.30
CA ALA A 100 -22.05 21.11 6.70
C ALA A 100 -21.36 21.78 5.50
N ILE A 101 -20.94 20.99 4.51
CA ILE A 101 -20.25 21.46 3.29
C ILE A 101 -21.25 21.76 2.15
N LYS A 102 -22.55 21.58 2.38
CA LYS A 102 -23.65 21.74 1.40
C LYS A 102 -23.45 20.88 0.15
N GLN A 103 -22.95 19.67 0.33
CA GLN A 103 -22.74 18.68 -0.73
C GLN A 103 -23.79 17.57 -0.67
N ARG A 104 -23.97 16.87 -1.79
CA ARG A 104 -24.80 15.67 -1.83
C ARG A 104 -24.03 14.50 -1.18
N PRO A 105 -24.67 13.71 -0.30
CA PRO A 105 -24.05 12.51 0.24
C PRO A 105 -23.77 11.50 -0.87
N PRO A 106 -22.80 10.58 -0.68
CA PRO A 106 -22.56 9.48 -1.61
C PRO A 106 -23.80 8.57 -1.69
N LYS A 107 -24.09 8.04 -2.89
CA LYS A 107 -25.17 7.08 -3.10
C LYS A 107 -24.81 5.68 -2.60
N GLU A 108 -23.52 5.35 -2.64
CA GLU A 108 -23.00 4.05 -2.25
C GLU A 108 -21.74 4.25 -1.41
N VAL A 109 -21.64 3.53 -0.29
CA VAL A 109 -20.49 3.55 0.61
C VAL A 109 -19.91 2.15 0.67
N TYR A 110 -18.61 2.03 0.49
CA TYR A 110 -17.88 0.76 0.46
C TYR A 110 -16.81 0.77 1.54
N LEU A 111 -16.75 -0.32 2.32
CA LEU A 111 -15.63 -0.61 3.20
C LEU A 111 -14.54 -1.32 2.39
N ILE A 112 -13.30 -0.87 2.54
CA ILE A 112 -12.13 -1.39 1.81
C ILE A 112 -11.02 -1.83 2.77
N PRO A 113 -10.12 -2.74 2.37
CA PRO A 113 -9.10 -3.26 3.29
C PRO A 113 -7.94 -2.27 3.50
N ASN A 114 -7.75 -1.25 2.67
CA ASN A 114 -6.55 -0.40 2.76
C ASN A 114 -6.73 0.80 3.71
N VAL A 115 -5.64 1.37 4.22
CA VAL A 115 -5.62 2.67 4.92
C VAL A 115 -5.90 3.79 3.91
N ASN A 116 -7.17 4.03 3.59
CA ASN A 116 -7.56 5.05 2.63
C ASN A 116 -9.03 5.49 2.83
N ALA A 117 -9.34 6.73 2.50
CA ALA A 117 -10.71 7.20 2.30
C ALA A 117 -10.76 8.01 1.00
N TRP A 118 -11.84 7.88 0.24
CA TRP A 118 -11.98 8.65 -0.99
C TRP A 118 -13.45 8.79 -1.38
N VAL A 119 -13.78 9.87 -2.07
CA VAL A 119 -15.09 10.06 -2.72
C VAL A 119 -14.93 10.34 -4.21
N GLY A 120 -15.69 9.60 -5.04
CA GLY A 120 -15.55 9.60 -6.49
C GLY A 120 -16.87 9.46 -7.22
N GLU A 121 -16.99 10.09 -8.39
CA GLU A 121 -18.07 9.80 -9.34
C GLU A 121 -17.68 8.58 -10.19
N ARG A 122 -18.44 7.47 -10.10
CA ARG A 122 -18.23 6.26 -10.91
C ARG A 122 -19.43 5.92 -11.78
N GLY A 123 -19.17 5.22 -12.87
CA GLY A 123 -20.18 4.85 -13.86
C GLY A 123 -20.58 6.00 -14.78
N GLY A 124 -21.49 5.71 -15.70
CA GLY A 124 -21.94 6.65 -16.73
C GLY A 124 -21.01 6.77 -17.94
N ILE A 125 -21.46 7.51 -18.96
CA ILE A 125 -20.69 7.82 -20.17
C ILE A 125 -20.42 9.32 -20.15
N MET A 126 -19.14 9.72 -20.18
CA MET A 126 -18.72 11.13 -20.22
C MET A 126 -19.35 12.02 -19.11
N GLY A 127 -19.60 11.44 -17.93
CA GLY A 127 -20.16 12.17 -16.77
C GLY A 127 -21.69 12.17 -16.68
N ILE A 128 -22.39 11.56 -17.65
CA ILE A 128 -23.84 11.38 -17.61
C ILE A 128 -24.16 10.00 -17.02
N GLY A 129 -24.98 9.97 -15.97
CA GLY A 129 -25.36 8.73 -15.27
C GLY A 129 -24.34 8.23 -14.24
N SER A 130 -23.35 9.06 -13.87
CA SER A 130 -22.43 8.72 -12.78
C SER A 130 -23.14 8.71 -11.43
N ARG A 131 -22.58 7.94 -10.50
CA ARG A 131 -23.01 7.85 -9.11
C ARG A 131 -21.83 8.22 -8.23
N ARG A 132 -22.07 9.10 -7.27
CA ARG A 132 -21.11 9.39 -6.21
C ARG A 132 -21.01 8.18 -5.30
N ILE A 133 -19.80 7.66 -5.16
CA ILE A 133 -19.49 6.57 -4.25
C ILE A 133 -18.38 6.99 -3.30
N MET A 134 -18.30 6.35 -2.15
CA MET A 134 -17.28 6.57 -1.15
C MET A 134 -16.63 5.23 -0.77
N GLY A 135 -15.30 5.21 -0.69
CA GLY A 135 -14.54 4.11 -0.11
C GLY A 135 -14.01 4.53 1.26
N ILE A 136 -14.14 3.67 2.26
CA ILE A 136 -13.66 3.90 3.63
C ILE A 136 -12.83 2.69 4.06
N GLY A 137 -11.59 2.91 4.44
CA GLY A 137 -10.68 1.88 4.92
C GLY A 137 -11.09 1.35 6.29
N LEU A 138 -11.20 0.04 6.44
CA LEU A 138 -11.37 -0.56 7.77
C LEU A 138 -10.16 -0.26 8.69
N PRO A 139 -8.90 -0.40 8.24
CA PRO A 139 -7.74 0.03 9.03
C PRO A 139 -7.74 1.54 9.32
N LEU A 140 -8.29 2.35 8.42
CA LEU A 140 -8.41 3.80 8.65
C LEU A 140 -9.34 4.09 9.84
N LEU A 141 -10.52 3.46 9.88
CA LEU A 141 -11.45 3.59 11.01
C LEU A 141 -10.85 3.07 12.31
N GLN A 142 -10.00 2.03 12.25
CA GLN A 142 -9.28 1.52 13.41
C GLN A 142 -8.26 2.51 13.97
N THR A 143 -7.61 3.29 13.12
CA THR A 143 -6.55 4.22 13.50
C THR A 143 -7.11 5.56 13.99
N LEU A 144 -8.17 6.07 13.34
CA LEU A 144 -8.68 7.41 13.60
C LEU A 144 -9.70 7.43 14.73
N SER A 145 -9.82 8.57 15.38
CA SER A 145 -11.00 8.91 16.16
C SER A 145 -12.16 9.38 15.29
N VAL A 146 -13.35 9.52 15.87
CA VAL A 146 -14.55 10.01 15.16
C VAL A 146 -14.34 11.45 14.64
N SER A 147 -13.74 12.34 15.42
CA SER A 147 -13.45 13.74 15.00
C SER A 147 -12.43 13.77 13.86
N GLU A 148 -11.34 13.00 13.96
CA GLU A 148 -10.34 12.88 12.91
C GLU A 148 -10.93 12.28 11.63
N PHE A 149 -11.75 11.23 11.76
CA PHE A 149 -12.45 10.63 10.65
C PHE A 149 -13.40 11.62 9.97
N ARG A 150 -14.18 12.40 10.74
CA ARG A 150 -15.03 13.46 10.19
C ARG A 150 -14.20 14.54 9.48
N ALA A 151 -13.03 14.90 10.00
CA ALA A 151 -12.15 15.87 9.35
C ALA A 151 -11.63 15.36 8.00
N VAL A 152 -11.29 14.06 7.93
CA VAL A 152 -10.91 13.39 6.68
C VAL A 152 -12.09 13.35 5.70
N LEU A 153 -13.30 13.00 6.14
CA LEU A 153 -14.49 13.08 5.30
C LEU A 153 -14.71 14.50 4.75
N ALA A 154 -14.52 15.51 5.61
CA ALA A 154 -14.68 16.91 5.24
C ALA A 154 -13.64 17.33 4.19
N HIS A 155 -12.41 16.83 4.30
CA HIS A 155 -11.35 17.03 3.31
C HIS A 155 -11.73 16.40 1.97
N GLU A 156 -12.15 15.13 1.98
CA GLU A 156 -12.58 14.41 0.77
C GLU A 156 -13.76 15.11 0.06
N PHE A 157 -14.74 15.61 0.82
CA PHE A 157 -15.82 16.43 0.25
C PHE A 157 -15.36 17.82 -0.17
N GLY A 158 -14.31 18.35 0.47
CA GLY A 158 -13.64 19.61 0.13
C GLY A 158 -13.12 19.65 -1.30
N HIS A 159 -12.69 18.51 -1.86
CA HIS A 159 -12.35 18.42 -3.29
C HIS A 159 -13.54 18.72 -4.24
N TYR A 160 -14.77 18.62 -3.75
CA TYR A 160 -15.99 18.96 -4.49
C TYR A 160 -16.50 20.37 -4.19
N TYR A 161 -15.87 21.07 -3.23
CA TYR A 161 -16.18 22.42 -2.83
C TYR A 161 -15.46 23.43 -3.76
N GLY A 162 -16.22 24.28 -4.46
CA GLY A 162 -15.66 25.35 -5.31
C GLY A 162 -16.03 25.32 -6.81
N GLY A 163 -16.68 24.25 -7.29
CA GLY A 163 -17.22 24.19 -8.67
C GLY A 163 -16.24 23.80 -9.78
N ASP A 164 -14.96 23.57 -9.46
CA ASP A 164 -13.92 23.10 -10.40
C ASP A 164 -13.98 21.59 -10.72
N THR A 165 -15.03 20.92 -10.24
CA THR A 165 -15.21 19.46 -10.21
C THR A 165 -15.25 18.77 -11.58
N LYS A 166 -15.45 19.52 -12.67
CA LYS A 166 -15.50 18.96 -14.02
C LYS A 166 -14.11 18.74 -14.63
N LEU A 167 -13.09 19.51 -14.24
CA LEU A 167 -11.77 19.45 -14.88
C LEU A 167 -10.82 18.45 -14.19
N THR A 168 -10.93 18.29 -12.87
CA THR A 168 -10.09 17.36 -12.08
C THR A 168 -10.14 15.91 -12.61
N PRO A 169 -11.31 15.32 -12.95
CA PRO A 169 -11.37 13.98 -13.54
C PRO A 169 -10.63 13.88 -14.88
N TRP A 170 -10.61 14.95 -15.67
CA TRP A 170 -9.89 15.00 -16.96
C TRP A 170 -8.38 15.12 -16.78
N ILE A 171 -7.91 15.88 -15.80
CA ILE A 171 -6.48 15.93 -15.44
C ILE A 171 -6.00 14.54 -15.01
N TYR A 172 -6.76 13.86 -14.14
CA TYR A 172 -6.44 12.50 -13.70
C TYR A 172 -6.42 11.51 -14.86
N LYS A 173 -7.47 11.50 -15.71
CA LYS A 173 -7.51 10.65 -16.91
C LYS A 173 -6.33 10.91 -17.84
N THR A 174 -5.99 12.16 -18.09
CA THR A 174 -4.85 12.54 -18.94
C THR A 174 -3.54 12.04 -18.33
N ARG A 175 -3.35 12.17 -17.01
CA ARG A 175 -2.20 11.61 -16.30
C ARG A 175 -2.10 10.10 -16.46
N THR A 176 -3.21 9.38 -16.30
CA THR A 176 -3.22 7.91 -16.51
C THR A 176 -2.94 7.52 -17.96
N SER A 177 -3.39 8.32 -18.93
CA SER A 177 -3.06 8.14 -20.34
C SER A 177 -1.57 8.38 -20.61
N ILE A 178 -0.98 9.46 -20.08
CA ILE A 178 0.46 9.74 -20.16
C ILE A 178 1.27 8.57 -19.59
N ALA A 179 0.93 8.12 -18.37
CA ALA A 179 1.63 7.01 -17.71
C ALA A 179 1.54 5.71 -18.51
N ARG A 180 0.35 5.37 -19.03
CA ARG A 180 0.16 4.20 -19.90
C ARG A 180 0.95 4.31 -21.19
N THR A 181 0.99 5.49 -21.83
CA THR A 181 1.79 5.71 -23.04
C THR A 181 3.27 5.49 -22.74
N ILE A 182 3.81 6.06 -21.67
CA ILE A 182 5.22 5.86 -21.26
C ILE A 182 5.50 4.38 -20.99
N GLN A 183 4.62 3.68 -20.25
CA GLN A 183 4.81 2.26 -19.93
C GLN A 183 4.69 1.35 -21.16
N SER A 184 3.85 1.71 -22.13
CA SER A 184 3.70 0.94 -23.37
C SER A 184 4.86 1.12 -24.36
N LEU A 185 5.69 2.16 -24.15
CA LEU A 185 6.88 2.41 -24.95
C LEU A 185 8.08 1.70 -24.33
N GLY A 186 8.78 0.89 -25.13
CA GLY A 186 10.10 0.37 -24.77
C GLY A 186 11.15 1.48 -24.67
N GLU A 187 12.35 1.14 -24.20
CA GLU A 187 13.45 2.09 -24.09
C GLU A 187 13.78 2.72 -25.45
N GLY A 188 13.87 4.05 -25.51
CA GLY A 188 14.15 4.77 -26.75
C GLY A 188 13.79 6.25 -26.70
N ILE A 189 14.03 6.95 -27.82
CA ILE A 189 13.84 8.41 -27.92
C ILE A 189 12.40 8.80 -27.62
N LEU A 190 11.41 8.08 -28.15
CA LEU A 190 9.99 8.37 -27.89
C LEU A 190 9.65 8.24 -26.40
N HIS A 191 10.19 7.23 -25.71
CA HIS A 191 10.01 7.06 -24.28
C HIS A 191 10.55 8.28 -23.51
N ILE A 192 11.75 8.76 -23.86
CA ILE A 192 12.34 9.97 -23.26
C ILE A 192 11.46 11.20 -23.52
N VAL A 193 11.00 11.40 -24.76
CA VAL A 193 10.18 12.57 -25.11
C VAL A 193 8.85 12.57 -24.33
N PHE A 194 8.16 11.43 -24.27
CA PHE A 194 6.93 11.30 -23.48
C PHE A 194 7.18 11.42 -21.98
N GLN A 195 8.31 10.95 -21.46
CA GLN A 195 8.70 11.18 -20.07
C GLN A 195 8.92 12.67 -19.76
N VAL A 196 9.65 13.39 -20.62
CA VAL A 196 9.89 14.83 -20.45
C VAL A 196 8.58 15.61 -20.48
N TYR A 197 7.72 15.30 -21.45
CA TYR A 197 6.38 15.88 -21.52
C TYR A 197 5.56 15.56 -20.26
N GLY A 198 5.56 14.30 -19.82
CA GLY A 198 4.87 13.87 -18.61
C GLY A 198 5.36 14.60 -17.36
N LYS A 199 6.67 14.79 -17.19
CA LYS A 199 7.26 15.57 -16.10
C LYS A 199 6.82 17.03 -16.13
N LEU A 200 6.74 17.65 -17.31
CA LEU A 200 6.23 19.01 -17.48
C LEU A 200 4.73 19.11 -17.13
N PHE A 201 3.92 18.18 -17.67
CA PHE A 201 2.49 18.09 -17.39
C PHE A 201 2.24 17.96 -15.89
N LEU A 202 2.96 17.07 -15.21
CA LEU A 202 2.90 16.93 -13.75
C LEU A 202 3.32 18.24 -13.08
N ARG A 203 4.49 18.78 -13.37
CA ARG A 203 4.97 20.02 -12.73
C ARG A 203 3.95 21.16 -12.74
N ILE A 204 3.25 21.34 -13.86
CA ILE A 204 2.25 22.41 -13.99
C ILE A 204 0.94 22.05 -13.28
N THR A 205 0.44 20.83 -13.46
CA THR A 205 -0.83 20.40 -12.83
C THR A 205 -0.71 20.23 -11.31
N HIS A 206 0.49 20.00 -10.77
CA HIS A 206 0.72 19.86 -9.34
C HIS A 206 0.48 21.17 -8.57
N ALA A 207 0.74 22.34 -9.16
CA ALA A 207 0.42 23.61 -8.50
C ALA A 207 -1.10 23.80 -8.31
N ILE A 208 -1.90 23.22 -9.21
CA ILE A 208 -3.37 23.20 -9.11
C ILE A 208 -3.78 22.19 -8.03
N SER A 209 -3.20 20.99 -8.06
CA SER A 209 -3.41 19.94 -7.04
C SER A 209 -3.13 20.46 -5.63
N ARG A 210 -1.95 21.05 -5.40
CA ARG A 210 -1.57 21.62 -4.10
C ARG A 210 -2.53 22.70 -3.60
N TYR A 211 -3.01 23.55 -4.49
CA TYR A 211 -4.00 24.56 -4.11
C TYR A 211 -5.33 23.93 -3.69
N GLN A 212 -5.79 22.90 -4.41
CA GLN A 212 -7.01 22.16 -4.06
C GLN A 212 -6.89 21.47 -2.70
N GLU A 213 -5.71 20.93 -2.37
CA GLU A 213 -5.42 20.35 -1.06
C GLU A 213 -5.54 21.39 0.06
N TYR A 214 -4.96 22.59 -0.10
CA TYR A 214 -5.08 23.66 0.89
C TYR A 214 -6.52 24.14 1.08
N VAL A 215 -7.30 24.21 -0.01
CA VAL A 215 -8.73 24.56 0.07
C VAL A 215 -9.51 23.46 0.79
N ALA A 216 -9.24 22.19 0.49
CA ALA A 216 -9.88 21.07 1.17
C ALA A 216 -9.52 21.03 2.66
N ASP A 217 -8.27 21.32 3.02
CA ASP A 217 -7.82 21.43 4.41
C ASP A 217 -8.50 22.58 5.15
N GLU A 218 -8.60 23.75 4.53
CA GLU A 218 -9.31 24.89 5.10
C GLU A 218 -10.80 24.57 5.34
N VAL A 219 -11.44 23.87 4.39
CA VAL A 219 -12.84 23.43 4.55
C VAL A 219 -12.95 22.42 5.70
N ALA A 220 -12.08 21.41 5.74
CA ALA A 220 -12.09 20.39 6.78
C ALA A 220 -11.85 20.99 8.18
N ALA A 221 -10.89 21.90 8.32
CA ALA A 221 -10.60 22.58 9.57
C ALA A 221 -11.76 23.46 10.06
N ARG A 222 -12.56 24.03 9.14
CA ARG A 222 -13.76 24.82 9.46
C ARG A 222 -14.96 23.95 9.84
N VAL A 223 -15.09 22.77 9.26
CA VAL A 223 -16.22 21.85 9.50
C VAL A 223 -16.04 21.09 10.80
N GLU A 224 -14.82 20.67 11.11
CA GLU A 224 -14.48 19.97 12.34
C GLU A 224 -13.57 20.81 13.22
N SER A 225 -12.25 20.62 13.09
CA SER A 225 -11.25 21.47 13.72
C SER A 225 -9.90 21.33 13.00
N ALA A 226 -9.08 22.37 13.08
CA ALA A 226 -7.70 22.31 12.59
C ALA A 226 -6.89 21.21 13.31
N HIS A 227 -7.18 20.97 14.59
CA HIS A 227 -6.53 19.94 15.38
C HIS A 227 -6.87 18.53 14.90
N ALA A 228 -8.16 18.20 14.74
CA ALA A 228 -8.61 16.88 14.29
C ALA A 228 -8.09 16.57 12.89
N LEU A 229 -8.04 17.55 11.99
CA LEU A 229 -7.43 17.38 10.68
C LEU A 229 -5.92 17.12 10.78
N ALA A 230 -5.20 17.93 11.56
CA ALA A 230 -3.76 17.79 11.75
C ALA A 230 -3.37 16.42 12.34
N SER A 231 -4.03 16.02 13.43
CA SER A 231 -3.82 14.73 14.08
C SER A 231 -4.20 13.57 13.14
N GLY A 232 -5.34 13.66 12.45
CA GLY A 232 -5.77 12.67 11.47
C GLY A 232 -4.78 12.48 10.32
N LEU A 233 -4.23 13.56 9.76
CA LEU A 233 -3.22 13.49 8.69
C LEU A 233 -1.92 12.81 9.17
N GLN A 234 -1.46 13.12 10.39
CA GLN A 234 -0.28 12.45 10.97
C GLN A 234 -0.52 10.95 11.17
N LYS A 235 -1.68 10.59 11.73
CA LYS A 235 -2.07 9.18 11.94
C LYS A 235 -2.22 8.41 10.63
N ILE A 236 -2.82 9.01 9.60
CA ILE A 236 -2.93 8.40 8.26
C ILE A 236 -1.55 8.15 7.67
N HIS A 237 -0.65 9.13 7.78
CA HIS A 237 0.70 8.98 7.26
C HIS A 237 1.43 7.82 7.96
N ALA A 238 1.39 7.80 9.29
CA ALA A 238 1.99 6.72 10.09
C ALA A 238 1.37 5.35 9.73
N ALA A 239 0.04 5.25 9.69
CA ALA A 239 -0.65 4.02 9.32
C ALA A 239 -0.34 3.55 7.90
N SER A 240 -0.15 4.47 6.95
CA SER A 240 0.22 4.14 5.57
C SER A 240 1.60 3.48 5.48
N LEU A 241 2.56 3.92 6.31
CA LEU A 241 3.88 3.28 6.41
C LEU A 241 3.80 1.87 7.02
N ALA A 242 2.94 1.68 8.03
CA ALA A 242 2.73 0.41 8.70
C ALA A 242 1.94 -0.61 7.87
N TYR A 243 1.06 -0.13 6.99
CA TYR A 243 0.11 -0.96 6.27
C TYR A 243 0.76 -2.05 5.43
N ASN A 244 1.75 -1.69 4.60
CA ASN A 244 2.34 -2.67 3.69
C ASN A 244 3.12 -3.78 4.44
N PRO A 245 3.98 -3.47 5.44
CA PRO A 245 4.57 -4.49 6.30
C PRO A 245 3.52 -5.40 6.98
N PHE A 246 2.48 -4.82 7.57
CA PHE A 246 1.41 -5.60 8.20
C PHE A 246 0.70 -6.53 7.20
N TRP A 247 0.26 -5.97 6.06
CA TRP A 247 -0.45 -6.72 5.05
C TRP A 247 0.40 -7.87 4.51
N GLN A 248 1.65 -7.61 4.12
CA GLN A 248 2.49 -8.60 3.45
C GLN A 248 3.05 -9.66 4.41
N ASN A 249 3.45 -9.26 5.63
CA ASN A 249 4.20 -10.13 6.53
C ASN A 249 3.33 -10.82 7.58
N GLU A 250 2.21 -10.20 7.98
CA GLU A 250 1.35 -10.71 9.05
C GLU A 250 0.06 -11.30 8.48
N PHE A 251 -0.70 -10.49 7.75
CA PHE A 251 -2.09 -10.82 7.42
C PHE A 251 -2.23 -11.70 6.16
N LEU A 252 -1.51 -11.40 5.08
CA LEU A 252 -1.56 -12.16 3.83
C LEU A 252 -1.13 -13.63 4.00
N PRO A 253 -0.09 -13.97 4.79
CA PRO A 253 0.24 -15.37 5.08
C PRO A 253 -0.90 -16.14 5.75
N ALA A 254 -1.62 -15.52 6.70
CA ALA A 254 -2.78 -16.12 7.34
C ALA A 254 -3.92 -16.36 6.35
N LEU A 255 -4.24 -15.36 5.52
CA LEU A 255 -5.25 -15.47 4.46
C LEU A 255 -4.91 -16.59 3.46
N ASN A 256 -3.66 -16.66 3.01
CA ASN A 256 -3.20 -17.70 2.08
C ASN A 256 -3.26 -19.10 2.67
N ALA A 257 -3.12 -19.22 3.99
CA ALA A 257 -3.30 -20.47 4.73
C ALA A 257 -4.79 -20.82 4.99
N GLY A 258 -5.72 -19.97 4.54
CA GLY A 258 -7.17 -20.20 4.68
C GLY A 258 -7.76 -19.68 5.99
N TYR A 259 -7.04 -18.82 6.72
CA TYR A 259 -7.48 -18.30 8.01
C TYR A 259 -7.75 -16.79 7.96
N LEU A 260 -8.73 -16.35 8.73
CA LEU A 260 -9.11 -14.95 8.90
C LEU A 260 -8.99 -14.57 10.38
N PRO A 261 -7.82 -14.09 10.84
CA PRO A 261 -7.72 -13.45 12.15
C PRO A 261 -8.40 -12.07 12.14
N PRO A 262 -8.72 -11.49 13.31
CA PRO A 262 -9.35 -10.16 13.39
C PRO A 262 -8.48 -9.10 12.72
N TYR A 263 -8.96 -8.53 11.63
CA TYR A 263 -8.13 -7.72 10.73
C TYR A 263 -7.78 -6.36 11.33
N ALA A 264 -8.80 -5.64 11.80
CA ALA A 264 -8.65 -4.32 12.40
C ALA A 264 -7.85 -4.40 13.70
N GLU A 265 -8.19 -5.35 14.58
CA GLU A 265 -7.46 -5.56 15.83
C GLU A 265 -5.99 -5.91 15.55
N GLY A 266 -5.72 -6.78 14.57
CA GLY A 266 -4.35 -7.13 14.19
C GLY A 266 -3.54 -5.92 13.73
N PHE A 267 -4.14 -5.04 12.94
CA PHE A 267 -3.49 -3.80 12.52
C PHE A 267 -3.23 -2.86 13.70
N LYS A 268 -4.18 -2.74 14.64
CA LYS A 268 -4.01 -1.96 15.87
C LYS A 268 -2.84 -2.50 16.70
N CYS A 269 -2.78 -3.81 16.93
CA CYS A 269 -1.69 -4.46 17.65
C CYS A 269 -0.34 -4.19 16.97
N PHE A 270 -0.28 -4.36 15.65
CA PHE A 270 0.93 -4.11 14.87
C PHE A 270 1.42 -2.66 15.02
N MET A 271 0.53 -1.67 14.93
CA MET A 271 0.87 -0.26 15.10
C MET A 271 1.28 0.10 16.54
N SER A 272 0.79 -0.65 17.53
CA SER A 272 1.05 -0.39 18.96
C SER A 272 2.36 -1.02 19.44
N ASN A 273 3.03 -1.82 18.63
CA ASN A 273 4.32 -2.40 18.98
C ASN A 273 5.42 -1.31 19.02
N ASP A 274 6.20 -1.26 20.10
CA ASP A 274 7.17 -0.19 20.37
C ASP A 274 8.21 0.00 19.24
N ASN A 275 8.71 -1.09 18.66
CA ASN A 275 9.72 -1.00 17.59
C ASN A 275 9.11 -0.42 16.31
N ILE A 276 7.90 -0.86 15.96
CA ILE A 276 7.17 -0.41 14.78
C ILE A 276 6.76 1.05 14.98
N HIS A 277 6.19 1.38 16.13
CA HIS A 277 5.80 2.73 16.50
C HIS A 277 7.00 3.70 16.44
N SER A 278 8.15 3.32 17.03
CA SER A 278 9.37 4.13 16.99
C SER A 278 9.90 4.35 15.57
N ALA A 279 9.91 3.30 14.74
CA ALA A 279 10.33 3.38 13.34
C ALA A 279 9.40 4.25 12.48
N MET A 280 8.08 4.17 12.73
CA MET A 280 7.07 5.01 12.10
C MET A 280 7.26 6.48 12.49
N MET A 281 7.37 6.78 13.79
CA MET A 281 7.57 8.15 14.27
C MET A 281 8.86 8.76 13.73
N THR A 282 9.96 8.00 13.72
CA THR A 282 11.22 8.44 13.09
C THR A 282 11.03 8.78 11.60
N SER A 283 10.20 8.03 10.88
CA SER A 283 9.94 8.25 9.45
C SER A 283 9.08 9.49 9.23
N VAL A 284 8.04 9.68 10.05
CA VAL A 284 7.20 10.89 10.08
C VAL A 284 8.07 12.12 10.38
N GLU A 285 8.94 12.04 11.39
CA GLU A 285 9.86 13.13 11.75
C GLU A 285 10.82 13.48 10.61
N LYS A 286 11.38 12.48 9.92
CA LYS A 286 12.24 12.70 8.74
C LYS A 286 11.49 13.42 7.63
N GLU A 287 10.23 13.06 7.38
CA GLU A 287 9.40 13.74 6.39
C GLU A 287 9.06 15.17 6.80
N LEU A 288 8.72 15.40 8.08
CA LEU A 288 8.47 16.74 8.61
C LEU A 288 9.74 17.62 8.58
N ALA A 289 10.92 17.02 8.74
CA ALA A 289 12.21 17.69 8.67
C ALA A 289 12.68 17.95 7.23
N ALA A 290 12.15 17.22 6.24
CA ALA A 290 12.54 17.38 4.85
C ALA A 290 12.21 18.79 4.34
N THR A 291 13.24 19.51 3.90
CA THR A 291 13.16 20.92 3.47
C THR A 291 12.82 21.11 2.00
N SER A 292 12.85 20.04 1.20
CA SER A 292 12.58 20.11 -0.24
C SER A 292 11.41 19.19 -0.63
N PRO A 293 10.24 19.74 -0.95
CA PRO A 293 9.17 18.96 -1.58
C PRO A 293 9.70 18.37 -2.88
N SER A 294 9.43 17.08 -3.14
CA SER A 294 9.67 16.57 -4.49
C SER A 294 8.75 17.35 -5.45
N PRO A 295 9.27 17.89 -6.57
CA PRO A 295 8.44 18.51 -7.60
C PRO A 295 7.37 17.59 -8.19
N TYR A 296 7.46 16.28 -7.89
CA TYR A 296 6.59 15.21 -8.38
C TYR A 296 5.62 14.65 -7.32
N ASP A 297 5.56 15.22 -6.11
CA ASP A 297 4.55 14.85 -5.11
C ASP A 297 3.23 15.54 -5.42
N THR A 298 2.14 14.77 -5.40
CA THR A 298 0.78 15.23 -5.77
C THR A 298 0.11 16.03 -4.66
N HIS A 299 0.59 15.86 -3.43
CA HIS A 299 0.14 16.57 -2.24
C HIS A 299 1.25 17.52 -1.77
N PRO A 300 0.92 18.67 -1.15
CA PRO A 300 1.90 19.43 -0.40
C PRO A 300 2.50 18.57 0.73
N PRO A 301 3.76 18.79 1.12
CA PRO A 301 4.36 18.10 2.27
C PRO A 301 3.50 18.25 3.52
N LEU A 302 3.47 17.20 4.35
CA LEU A 302 2.70 17.19 5.60
C LEU A 302 3.02 18.42 6.48
N ARG A 303 4.30 18.80 6.56
CA ARG A 303 4.76 19.98 7.29
C ARG A 303 4.07 21.28 6.85
N GLU A 304 3.97 21.52 5.54
CA GLU A 304 3.36 22.76 5.02
C GLU A 304 1.87 22.82 5.33
N ARG A 305 1.18 21.68 5.22
CA ARG A 305 -0.25 21.55 5.57
C ARG A 305 -0.48 21.80 7.06
N LEU A 306 0.32 21.18 7.93
CA LEU A 306 0.25 21.41 9.38
C LEU A 306 0.55 22.86 9.77
N GLN A 307 1.54 23.49 9.13
CA GLN A 307 1.86 24.90 9.36
C GLN A 307 0.72 25.82 8.91
N ALA A 308 0.07 25.53 7.78
CA ALA A 308 -1.08 26.30 7.29
C ALA A 308 -2.29 26.20 8.23
N LEU A 309 -2.43 25.08 8.95
CA LEU A 309 -3.51 24.86 9.93
C LEU A 309 -3.29 25.58 11.26
N GLY A 310 -2.05 25.98 11.59
CA GLY A 310 -1.74 26.78 12.78
C GLY A 310 -2.07 26.12 14.13
N SER A 311 -2.17 24.79 14.18
CA SER A 311 -2.67 24.08 15.36
C SER A 311 -1.60 23.81 16.42
N ASN A 312 -1.92 24.06 17.68
CA ASN A 312 -1.28 23.41 18.82
C ASN A 312 -1.98 22.06 19.08
N LEU A 313 -1.21 21.02 19.45
CA LEU A 313 -1.76 19.71 19.79
C LEU A 313 -2.48 19.79 21.14
N ILE A 314 -3.81 19.65 21.15
CA ILE A 314 -4.60 19.47 22.38
C ILE A 314 -5.10 18.03 22.37
N LEU A 315 -4.68 17.22 23.34
CA LEU A 315 -5.18 15.86 23.47
C LEU A 315 -6.60 15.91 24.08
N GLU A 316 -7.63 15.76 23.25
CA GLU A 316 -8.96 15.41 23.74
C GLU A 316 -9.09 13.88 23.81
N GLU A 317 -9.87 13.36 24.76
CA GLU A 317 -10.27 11.95 24.75
C GLU A 317 -11.26 11.74 23.61
N GLU A 318 -10.78 11.13 22.52
CA GLU A 318 -11.60 10.96 21.32
C GLU A 318 -12.05 9.50 21.14
N ILE A 319 -13.33 9.32 20.84
CA ILE A 319 -13.96 8.01 20.57
C ILE A 319 -13.33 7.41 19.28
N PRO A 320 -12.86 6.16 19.26
CA PRO A 320 -12.32 5.53 18.04
C PRO A 320 -13.37 5.41 16.93
N ALA A 321 -13.03 5.75 15.69
CA ALA A 321 -13.95 5.73 14.55
C ALA A 321 -14.45 4.32 14.21
N ILE A 322 -13.68 3.27 14.52
CA ILE A 322 -14.12 1.88 14.34
C ILE A 322 -15.38 1.55 15.14
N THR A 323 -15.64 2.26 16.24
CA THR A 323 -16.87 2.10 17.01
C THR A 323 -18.12 2.49 16.22
N LEU A 324 -18.00 3.23 15.10
CA LEU A 324 -19.11 3.55 14.21
C LEU A 324 -19.61 2.32 13.44
N LEU A 325 -18.80 1.28 13.32
CA LEU A 325 -19.20 0.00 12.74
C LEU A 325 -19.83 -0.90 13.81
N ASP A 326 -20.85 -1.63 13.39
CA ASP A 326 -21.54 -2.64 14.18
C ASP A 326 -21.05 -4.03 13.72
N GLU A 327 -21.03 -5.00 14.64
CA GLU A 327 -20.67 -6.40 14.35
C GLU A 327 -19.35 -6.57 13.58
N ILE A 328 -18.27 -5.93 14.06
CA ILE A 328 -16.94 -5.91 13.40
C ILE A 328 -16.49 -7.29 12.89
N PRO A 329 -16.56 -8.39 13.66
CA PRO A 329 -16.14 -9.71 13.16
C PRO A 329 -16.93 -10.20 11.93
N LEU A 330 -18.24 -9.89 11.87
CA LEU A 330 -19.07 -10.22 10.71
C LEU A 330 -18.70 -9.32 9.52
N VAL A 331 -18.54 -8.02 9.75
CA VAL A 331 -18.14 -7.04 8.74
C VAL A 331 -16.80 -7.40 8.11
N GLU A 332 -15.82 -7.82 8.91
CA GLU A 332 -14.52 -8.29 8.42
C GLU A 332 -14.66 -9.51 7.51
N LYS A 333 -15.45 -10.50 7.92
CA LYS A 333 -15.72 -11.67 7.08
C LYS A 333 -16.43 -11.29 5.78
N GLU A 334 -17.46 -10.46 5.84
CA GLU A 334 -18.18 -9.97 4.67
C GLU A 334 -17.26 -9.16 3.73
N LEU A 335 -16.31 -8.39 4.28
CA LEU A 335 -15.30 -7.66 3.51
C LEU A 335 -14.42 -8.59 2.67
N PHE A 336 -13.85 -9.64 3.28
CA PHE A 336 -12.97 -10.54 2.53
C PHE A 336 -13.74 -11.47 1.57
N VAL A 337 -15.01 -11.76 1.85
CA VAL A 337 -15.92 -12.40 0.86
C VAL A 337 -16.20 -11.46 -0.31
N ALA A 338 -16.42 -10.16 -0.08
CA ALA A 338 -16.68 -9.20 -1.15
C ALA A 338 -15.45 -8.97 -2.05
N LEU A 339 -14.23 -9.08 -1.50
CA LEU A 339 -12.99 -8.95 -2.26
C LEU A 339 -12.68 -10.18 -3.12
N ASN A 340 -13.01 -11.39 -2.63
CA ASN A 340 -12.92 -12.62 -3.39
C ASN A 340 -13.94 -13.64 -2.86
N GLU A 341 -15.04 -13.83 -3.59
CA GLU A 341 -16.16 -14.64 -3.10
C GLU A 341 -15.78 -16.11 -2.85
N GLU A 342 -15.02 -16.72 -3.75
CA GLU A 342 -14.63 -18.13 -3.63
C GLU A 342 -13.64 -18.38 -2.50
N ALA A 343 -12.61 -17.53 -2.39
CA ALA A 343 -11.60 -17.66 -1.35
C ALA A 343 -12.16 -17.24 0.01
N GLY A 344 -12.88 -16.11 0.06
CA GLY A 344 -13.41 -15.53 1.29
C GLY A 344 -14.41 -16.44 2.00
N LYS A 345 -15.27 -17.16 1.26
CA LYS A 345 -16.22 -18.13 1.86
C LYS A 345 -15.52 -19.32 2.54
N LYS A 346 -14.31 -19.65 2.13
CA LYS A 346 -13.52 -20.77 2.67
C LYS A 346 -12.67 -20.38 3.87
N LEU A 347 -12.55 -19.09 4.17
CA LEU A 347 -11.74 -18.62 5.29
C LEU A 347 -12.33 -19.05 6.63
N GLN A 348 -11.48 -19.65 7.47
CA GLN A 348 -11.80 -20.01 8.84
C GLN A 348 -11.43 -18.86 9.78
N VAL A 349 -12.41 -18.36 10.53
CA VAL A 349 -12.17 -17.30 11.51
C VAL A 349 -11.40 -17.88 12.70
N VAL A 350 -10.30 -17.23 13.07
CA VAL A 350 -9.39 -17.65 14.15
C VAL A 350 -8.97 -16.45 14.99
N HIS A 351 -8.28 -16.67 16.10
CA HIS A 351 -7.65 -15.59 16.88
C HIS A 351 -6.17 -15.43 16.54
N TRP A 352 -5.61 -14.22 16.68
CA TRP A 352 -4.18 -13.98 16.47
C TRP A 352 -3.28 -14.91 17.29
N ALA A 353 -3.67 -15.21 18.54
CA ALA A 353 -2.95 -16.15 19.40
C ALA A 353 -2.77 -17.56 18.80
N SER A 354 -3.64 -17.97 17.86
CA SER A 354 -3.56 -19.29 17.21
C SER A 354 -2.77 -19.30 15.90
N ILE A 355 -2.34 -18.14 15.39
CA ILE A 355 -1.66 -18.02 14.08
C ILE A 355 -0.31 -18.75 14.09
N GLY A 356 0.44 -18.67 15.18
CA GLY A 356 1.71 -19.38 15.33
C GLY A 356 1.57 -20.89 15.09
N GLU A 357 0.53 -21.51 15.67
CA GLU A 357 0.28 -22.95 15.55
C GLU A 357 -0.46 -23.33 14.27
N SER A 358 -1.38 -22.48 13.79
CA SER A 358 -2.28 -22.82 12.67
C SER A 358 -1.69 -22.48 11.30
N VAL A 359 -0.80 -21.48 11.24
CA VAL A 359 -0.22 -20.96 9.99
C VAL A 359 1.27 -21.26 9.94
N TYR A 360 2.03 -20.75 10.92
CA TYR A 360 3.48 -20.78 10.84
C TYR A 360 4.06 -22.16 11.10
N LEU A 361 3.57 -22.90 12.09
CA LEU A 361 4.08 -24.25 12.37
C LEU A 361 3.90 -25.21 11.18
N PRO A 362 2.73 -25.32 10.50
CA PRO A 362 2.59 -26.13 9.29
C PRO A 362 3.52 -25.67 8.16
N MET A 363 3.67 -24.36 7.97
CA MET A 363 4.58 -23.78 6.99
C MET A 363 6.03 -24.18 7.27
N TRP A 364 6.50 -24.04 8.51
CA TRP A 364 7.85 -24.42 8.93
C TRP A 364 8.08 -25.94 8.85
N LYS A 365 7.08 -26.77 9.17
CA LYS A 365 7.15 -28.22 8.96
C LYS A 365 7.33 -28.56 7.48
N GLY A 366 6.65 -27.83 6.59
CA GLY A 366 6.85 -27.94 5.14
C GLY A 366 8.28 -27.59 4.72
N MET A 367 8.85 -26.51 5.28
CA MET A 367 10.24 -26.11 5.05
C MET A 367 11.23 -27.14 5.60
N GLU A 368 11.08 -27.59 6.85
CA GLU A 368 11.92 -28.63 7.47
C GLU A 368 11.92 -29.90 6.61
N LYS A 369 10.74 -30.35 6.15
CA LYS A 369 10.63 -31.51 5.26
C LYS A 369 11.36 -31.31 3.94
N ARG A 370 11.25 -30.12 3.34
CA ARG A 370 11.90 -29.79 2.05
C ARG A 370 13.42 -29.75 2.15
N TYR A 371 13.96 -29.23 3.26
CA TYR A 371 15.39 -29.04 3.46
C TYR A 371 16.03 -30.06 4.41
N LYS A 372 15.33 -31.16 4.72
CA LYS A 372 15.77 -32.18 5.68
C LYS A 372 17.20 -32.65 5.46
N SER A 373 17.59 -32.93 4.22
CA SER A 373 18.93 -33.42 3.87
C SER A 373 20.06 -32.42 4.15
N ILE A 374 19.74 -31.13 4.31
CA ILE A 374 20.73 -30.08 4.62
C ILE A 374 21.10 -30.14 6.11
N PHE A 375 20.16 -30.56 6.97
CA PHE A 375 20.31 -30.55 8.43
C PHE A 375 20.85 -31.85 9.02
N GLU A 376 20.99 -32.92 8.22
CA GLU A 376 21.54 -34.19 8.69
C GLU A 376 22.94 -34.00 9.31
N GLY A 377 23.03 -34.30 10.62
CA GLY A 377 24.28 -34.18 11.38
C GLY A 377 24.60 -32.77 11.91
N ILE A 378 23.72 -31.78 11.74
CA ILE A 378 23.90 -30.43 12.28
C ILE A 378 23.29 -30.36 13.69
N ALA A 379 24.13 -30.07 14.68
CA ALA A 379 23.71 -29.75 16.04
C ALA A 379 23.44 -28.24 16.19
N LEU A 380 22.65 -27.86 17.20
CA LEU A 380 22.46 -26.43 17.52
C LEU A 380 23.77 -25.73 17.90
N ALA A 381 24.75 -26.48 18.41
CA ALA A 381 26.08 -25.96 18.70
C ALA A 381 26.85 -25.51 17.45
N ASP A 382 26.53 -26.04 16.26
CA ASP A 382 27.23 -25.73 15.00
C ASP A 382 26.66 -24.48 14.30
N ILE A 383 25.50 -23.98 14.74
CA ILE A 383 24.81 -22.84 14.12
C ILE A 383 25.64 -21.56 14.07
N PRO A 384 26.42 -21.18 15.12
CA PRO A 384 27.29 -20.01 15.03
C PRO A 384 28.37 -20.13 13.97
N ASP A 385 28.92 -21.32 13.73
CA ASP A 385 29.92 -21.54 12.67
C ASP A 385 29.29 -21.40 11.29
N ILE A 386 28.06 -21.93 11.12
CA ILE A 386 27.27 -21.72 9.91
C ILE A 386 26.98 -20.22 9.69
N ALA A 387 26.62 -19.49 10.74
CA ALA A 387 26.36 -18.04 10.66
C ALA A 387 27.64 -17.25 10.31
N GLY A 388 28.81 -17.72 10.77
CA GLY A 388 30.11 -17.13 10.44
C GLY A 388 30.56 -17.35 8.99
N ALA A 389 30.21 -18.50 8.40
CA ALA A 389 30.55 -18.88 7.03
C ALA A 389 29.36 -19.48 6.23
N PRO A 390 28.28 -18.72 5.99
CA PRO A 390 27.01 -19.27 5.51
C PRO A 390 27.01 -19.69 4.04
N ARG A 391 28.07 -19.40 3.27
CA ARG A 391 28.11 -19.65 1.82
C ARG A 391 27.98 -21.14 1.50
N GLU A 392 28.55 -22.01 2.32
CA GLU A 392 28.42 -23.46 2.13
C GLU A 392 26.98 -23.93 2.37
N PHE A 393 26.35 -23.43 3.44
CA PHE A 393 24.95 -23.72 3.74
C PHE A 393 24.01 -23.20 2.64
N ILE A 394 24.24 -21.98 2.14
CA ILE A 394 23.50 -21.39 1.01
C ILE A 394 23.65 -22.26 -0.25
N ARG A 395 24.86 -22.77 -0.54
CA ARG A 395 25.08 -23.67 -1.68
C ARG A 395 24.25 -24.95 -1.57
N LYS A 396 24.09 -25.50 -0.36
CA LYS A 396 23.20 -26.65 -0.13
C LYS A 396 21.73 -26.29 -0.42
N ILE A 397 21.29 -25.08 -0.07
CA ILE A 397 19.94 -24.58 -0.40
C ILE A 397 19.77 -24.43 -1.92
N GLU A 398 20.75 -23.84 -2.62
CA GLU A 398 20.71 -23.66 -4.09
C GLU A 398 20.59 -25.00 -4.83
N LEU A 399 21.22 -26.05 -4.31
CA LEU A 399 21.09 -27.41 -4.85
C LEU A 399 19.65 -27.95 -4.69
N VAL A 400 18.99 -27.71 -3.55
CA VAL A 400 17.60 -28.12 -3.32
C VAL A 400 16.63 -27.29 -4.17
N GLU A 401 16.89 -25.99 -4.36
CA GLU A 401 16.07 -25.10 -5.19
C GLU A 401 16.32 -25.27 -6.70
N ASN A 402 17.37 -25.98 -7.09
CA ASN A 402 17.83 -26.10 -8.47
C ASN A 402 18.01 -24.74 -9.18
N ARG A 403 18.50 -23.74 -8.44
CA ARG A 403 18.83 -22.40 -8.95
C ARG A 403 19.83 -21.69 -8.05
N GLN A 404 20.63 -20.80 -8.62
CA GLN A 404 21.44 -19.88 -7.83
C GLN A 404 20.57 -18.79 -7.21
N LEU A 405 20.90 -18.43 -5.96
CA LEU A 405 20.22 -17.37 -5.24
C LEU A 405 21.08 -16.09 -5.29
N PRO A 406 20.48 -14.92 -5.54
CA PRO A 406 21.16 -13.65 -5.28
C PRO A 406 21.71 -13.63 -3.86
N VAL A 407 22.88 -13.02 -3.67
CA VAL A 407 23.62 -13.05 -2.39
C VAL A 407 22.70 -12.72 -1.21
N ASP A 408 22.05 -11.55 -1.23
CA ASP A 408 21.17 -11.08 -0.16
C ASP A 408 19.98 -12.01 0.10
N SER A 409 19.39 -12.56 -0.98
CA SER A 409 18.31 -13.53 -0.88
C SER A 409 18.78 -14.85 -0.26
N GLY A 410 19.99 -15.31 -0.59
CA GLY A 410 20.58 -16.52 -0.01
C GLY A 410 20.74 -16.41 1.52
N TYR A 411 21.26 -15.27 2.01
CA TYR A 411 21.36 -15.02 3.46
C TYR A 411 19.99 -15.00 4.14
N LEU A 412 19.00 -14.36 3.54
CA LEU A 412 17.64 -14.31 4.10
C LEU A 412 17.02 -15.71 4.18
N TYR A 413 17.15 -16.52 3.13
CA TYR A 413 16.66 -17.90 3.10
C TYR A 413 17.36 -18.76 4.16
N ALA A 414 18.68 -18.67 4.29
CA ALA A 414 19.43 -19.42 5.29
C ALA A 414 18.93 -19.12 6.71
N LYS A 415 18.78 -17.83 7.07
CA LYS A 415 18.24 -17.41 8.36
C LYS A 415 16.84 -17.98 8.62
N GLN A 416 15.94 -17.88 7.63
CA GLN A 416 14.57 -18.36 7.75
C GLN A 416 14.50 -19.89 7.90
N ILE A 417 15.28 -20.64 7.12
CA ILE A 417 15.29 -22.11 7.15
C ILE A 417 15.84 -22.64 8.48
N ILE A 418 16.93 -22.07 8.98
CA ILE A 418 17.51 -22.46 10.29
C ILE A 418 16.53 -22.14 11.43
N ALA A 419 15.99 -20.92 11.47
CA ALA A 419 15.05 -20.53 12.52
C ALA A 419 13.75 -21.36 12.49
N ALA A 420 13.23 -21.68 11.31
CA ALA A 420 12.08 -22.56 11.13
C ALA A 420 12.37 -23.98 11.65
N ALA A 421 13.52 -24.56 11.33
CA ALA A 421 13.91 -25.89 11.81
C ALA A 421 13.99 -25.95 13.34
N ILE A 422 14.63 -24.96 13.98
CA ILE A 422 14.68 -24.85 15.45
C ILE A 422 13.28 -24.74 16.04
N SER A 423 12.42 -23.90 15.43
CA SER A 423 11.04 -23.69 15.88
C SER A 423 10.21 -24.98 15.83
N VAL A 424 10.36 -25.79 14.77
CA VAL A 424 9.66 -27.08 14.66
C VAL A 424 10.12 -28.07 15.72
N LYS A 425 11.43 -28.17 15.98
CA LYS A 425 11.95 -29.04 17.05
C LYS A 425 11.45 -28.63 18.44
N LEU A 426 11.46 -27.33 18.73
CA LEU A 426 10.93 -26.79 19.98
C LEU A 426 9.43 -27.12 20.13
N ALA A 427 8.64 -26.90 19.08
CA ALA A 427 7.22 -27.25 19.08
C ALA A 427 6.99 -28.76 19.32
N HIS A 428 7.82 -29.65 18.76
CA HIS A 428 7.76 -31.10 19.04
C HIS A 428 8.08 -31.43 20.50
N LYS A 429 8.90 -30.63 21.18
CA LYS A 429 9.18 -30.73 22.62
C LYS A 429 8.11 -30.07 23.51
N GLY A 430 6.98 -29.65 22.93
CA GLY A 430 5.84 -29.09 23.68
C GLY A 430 5.93 -27.59 23.96
N TRP A 431 6.83 -26.86 23.29
CA TRP A 431 6.87 -25.39 23.37
C TRP A 431 5.68 -24.77 22.62
N ARG A 432 5.08 -23.74 23.20
CA ARG A 432 3.97 -22.98 22.60
C ARG A 432 4.50 -21.81 21.77
N ILE A 433 3.86 -21.56 20.63
CA ILE A 433 4.27 -20.50 19.70
C ILE A 433 3.36 -19.28 19.89
N SER A 434 3.96 -18.14 20.20
CA SER A 434 3.31 -16.83 20.16
C SER A 434 3.81 -16.05 18.95
N ALA A 435 2.87 -15.51 18.18
CA ALA A 435 3.14 -14.73 16.98
C ALA A 435 2.08 -13.63 16.82
N MET A 436 2.03 -12.74 17.80
CA MET A 436 1.15 -11.57 17.75
C MET A 436 1.67 -10.58 16.70
N PRO A 437 0.79 -9.83 16.01
CA PRO A 437 1.20 -8.89 14.97
C PRO A 437 2.25 -7.90 15.46
N GLY A 438 3.38 -7.83 14.74
CA GLY A 438 4.47 -6.90 15.03
C GLY A 438 5.42 -7.34 16.13
N GLU A 439 5.10 -8.41 16.87
CA GLU A 439 6.03 -9.03 17.81
C GLU A 439 6.95 -10.02 17.09
N ALA A 440 8.15 -10.21 17.64
CA ALA A 440 9.00 -11.31 17.19
C ALA A 440 8.31 -12.65 17.52
N VAL A 441 8.43 -13.62 16.60
CA VAL A 441 7.98 -14.99 16.87
C VAL A 441 8.71 -15.53 18.09
N LYS A 442 7.93 -15.93 19.09
CA LYS A 442 8.41 -16.35 20.39
C LYS A 442 7.89 -17.75 20.70
N LEU A 443 8.77 -18.61 21.20
CA LEU A 443 8.41 -19.92 21.70
C LEU A 443 8.61 -19.93 23.21
N THR A 444 7.64 -20.47 23.94
CA THR A 444 7.66 -20.52 25.40
C THR A 444 7.40 -21.94 25.91
N ASN A 445 8.04 -22.31 27.02
CA ASN A 445 7.65 -23.44 27.85
C ASN A 445 7.39 -22.94 29.30
N GLN A 446 7.27 -23.84 30.28
CA GLN A 446 6.94 -23.43 31.66
C GLN A 446 7.95 -22.48 32.30
N ASP A 447 9.23 -22.59 31.94
CA ASP A 447 10.33 -21.91 32.64
C ASP A 447 11.13 -20.97 31.73
N ASN A 448 10.96 -21.05 30.41
CA ASN A 448 11.83 -20.41 29.44
C ASN A 448 11.08 -19.79 28.26
N GLU A 449 11.71 -18.78 27.68
CA GLU A 449 11.31 -18.08 26.47
C GLU A 449 12.46 -18.06 25.47
N PHE A 450 12.17 -18.26 24.19
CA PHE A 450 13.17 -18.22 23.14
C PHE A 450 12.58 -17.62 21.84
N GLU A 451 13.34 -16.75 21.17
CA GLU A 451 12.96 -16.08 19.92
C GLU A 451 13.88 -16.54 18.77
N PRO A 452 13.63 -17.69 18.12
CA PRO A 452 14.57 -18.29 17.17
C PRO A 452 14.95 -17.38 16.03
N PHE A 453 13.98 -16.68 15.44
CA PHE A 453 14.21 -15.83 14.27
C PHE A 453 15.11 -14.63 14.60
N LYS A 454 14.93 -14.03 15.78
CA LYS A 454 15.78 -12.94 16.27
C LYS A 454 17.17 -13.45 16.61
N ALA A 455 17.29 -14.55 17.36
CA ALA A 455 18.57 -15.11 17.75
C ALA A 455 19.43 -15.51 16.54
N ILE A 456 18.82 -16.12 15.52
CA ILE A 456 19.50 -16.44 14.25
C ILE A 456 19.89 -15.17 13.49
N ASN A 457 19.02 -14.15 13.47
CA ASN A 457 19.37 -12.88 12.84
C ASN A 457 20.57 -12.22 13.54
N ASP A 458 20.58 -12.19 14.88
CA ASP A 458 21.65 -11.59 15.67
C ASP A 458 22.98 -12.35 15.53
N LEU A 459 22.96 -13.68 15.34
CA LEU A 459 24.16 -14.45 14.99
C LEU A 459 24.74 -14.04 13.64
N PHE A 460 23.91 -13.99 12.60
CA PHE A 460 24.34 -13.61 11.25
C PHE A 460 24.83 -12.16 11.17
N GLU A 461 24.26 -11.27 12.00
CA GLU A 461 24.68 -9.86 12.12
C GLU A 461 25.83 -9.66 13.11
N LYS A 462 26.35 -10.73 13.73
CA LYS A 462 27.43 -10.69 14.74
C LYS A 462 27.10 -9.86 15.98
N LYS A 463 25.81 -9.69 16.28
CA LYS A 463 25.29 -9.09 17.51
C LYS A 463 25.25 -10.09 18.67
N LEU A 464 25.12 -11.37 18.37
CA LEU A 464 25.20 -12.47 19.34
C LEU A 464 26.53 -13.22 19.21
N THR A 465 27.26 -13.38 20.32
CA THR A 465 28.54 -14.12 20.33
C THR A 465 28.31 -15.63 20.44
N ILE A 466 29.30 -16.43 20.03
CA ILE A 466 29.27 -17.89 20.14
C ILE A 466 29.02 -18.32 21.60
N LEU A 467 29.75 -17.73 22.55
CA LEU A 467 29.59 -18.02 23.98
C LEU A 467 28.19 -17.67 24.49
N ALA A 468 27.63 -16.51 24.09
CA ALA A 468 26.29 -16.12 24.48
C ALA A 468 25.22 -17.06 23.89
N TRP A 469 25.38 -17.50 22.64
CA TRP A 469 24.50 -18.52 22.04
C TRP A 469 24.54 -19.84 22.80
N GLN A 470 25.73 -20.33 23.17
CA GLN A 470 25.88 -21.56 23.94
C GLN A 470 25.21 -21.46 25.31
N GLN A 471 25.37 -20.32 26.01
CA GLN A 471 24.70 -20.06 27.28
C GLN A 471 23.18 -20.05 27.15
N ILE A 472 22.64 -19.38 26.13
CA ILE A 472 21.20 -19.39 25.85
C ILE A 472 20.72 -20.82 25.59
N CYS A 473 21.42 -21.58 24.74
CA CYS A 473 21.04 -22.95 24.43
C CYS A 473 21.08 -23.87 25.66
N GLN A 474 22.02 -23.67 26.57
CA GLN A 474 22.10 -24.42 27.83
C GLN A 474 20.97 -24.05 28.79
N GLN A 475 20.72 -22.74 28.98
CA GLN A 475 19.66 -22.23 29.85
C GLN A 475 18.27 -22.73 29.42
N VAL A 476 18.03 -22.70 28.11
CA VAL A 476 16.76 -23.10 27.47
C VAL A 476 16.66 -24.63 27.31
N GLY A 477 17.73 -25.39 27.61
CA GLY A 477 17.74 -26.86 27.54
C GLY A 477 17.75 -27.44 26.13
N ILE A 478 18.35 -26.72 25.16
CA ILE A 478 18.39 -27.09 23.74
C ILE A 478 19.81 -27.28 23.19
N TYR A 479 20.84 -27.20 24.02
CA TYR A 479 22.24 -27.30 23.61
C TYR A 479 22.58 -28.62 22.87
N GLU A 480 22.09 -29.76 23.36
CA GLU A 480 22.35 -31.09 22.77
C GLU A 480 21.39 -31.45 21.62
N MET A 481 20.53 -30.53 21.20
CA MET A 481 19.53 -30.80 20.18
C MET A 481 20.14 -30.76 18.77
N THR A 482 19.73 -31.71 17.94
CA THR A 482 20.06 -31.78 16.50
C THR A 482 18.86 -31.37 15.65
N LEU A 483 19.15 -30.78 14.48
CA LEU A 483 18.13 -30.29 13.54
C LEU A 483 17.64 -31.36 12.57
#